data_AF-A0A7Y2A0M3-F1
#
_entry.id   AF-A0A7Y2A0M3-F1
#
_cell.length_a   1.000
_cell.length_b   1.000
_cell.length_c   1.000
_cell.angle_alpha   90.00
_cell.angle_beta   90.00
_cell.angle_gamma   90.00
#
_symmetry.space_group_name_H-M   'P 1'
#
loop_
_entity.id
_entity.type
_entity.pdbx_description
1 polymer ?
#
loop_
_entity_poly.entity_id
_entity_poly.type
_entity_poly.pdbx_seq_one_letter_code
_entity_poly.pdbx_strand_id
1 'polypeptide(L)'
;MNGALDSAHKILSPSTYSCDLCALTHGTFGAKKEWKKFTDRNGSDAVFYHKNDLPEAYRHHELPTILGGSPATVLVSAEEFKSITSLSQLIEIIEKHLA
;
A
#
# COMPACT_ATOMS: atom_id res chain seq x y z
N MET A 1 -0.02 31.48 -20.89
CA MET A 1 0.36 31.09 -19.51
C MET A 1 -0.92 30.78 -18.78
N ASN A 2 -1.18 29.52 -18.39
CA ASN A 2 -2.26 29.14 -17.49
C ASN A 2 -1.96 27.76 -16.90
N GLY A 3 -2.19 27.58 -15.60
CA GLY A 3 -2.24 26.27 -14.96
C GLY A 3 -1.04 25.91 -14.09
N ALA A 4 -0.47 26.85 -13.33
CA ALA A 4 0.17 26.44 -12.08
C ALA A 4 -0.93 25.99 -11.11
N LEU A 5 -0.71 24.87 -10.41
CA LEU A 5 -1.50 24.28 -9.30
C LEU A 5 -2.45 23.12 -9.67
N ASP A 6 -1.93 22.01 -10.20
CA ASP A 6 -2.63 20.70 -10.15
C ASP A 6 -2.09 19.79 -9.02
N SER A 7 -1.49 20.35 -7.97
CA SER A 7 -0.75 19.56 -6.96
C SER A 7 -1.23 19.70 -5.52
N ALA A 8 -2.43 20.26 -5.28
CA ALA A 8 -2.89 20.53 -3.90
C ALA A 8 -4.31 20.02 -3.53
N HIS A 9 -5.08 19.42 -4.44
CA HIS A 9 -6.39 18.81 -4.11
C HIS A 9 -6.38 17.29 -3.88
N LYS A 10 -5.20 16.65 -3.88
CA LYS A 10 -5.00 15.26 -3.39
C LYS A 10 -4.45 15.20 -1.96
N ILE A 11 -4.54 16.32 -1.23
CA ILE A 11 -4.29 16.33 0.20
C ILE A 11 -5.55 15.79 0.87
N LEU A 12 -5.48 14.51 1.24
CA LEU A 12 -6.12 13.97 2.44
C LEU A 12 -7.61 14.36 2.59
N SER A 13 -8.49 13.70 1.85
CA SER A 13 -9.82 13.40 2.39
C SER A 13 -9.69 12.07 3.15
N PRO A 14 -9.51 12.06 4.48
CA PRO A 14 -9.38 10.82 5.25
C PRO A 14 -10.73 10.08 5.37
N SER A 15 -11.78 10.55 4.70
CA SER A 15 -13.15 10.06 4.85
C SER A 15 -13.70 9.31 3.65
N THR A 16 -13.03 9.31 2.50
CA THR A 16 -13.56 8.66 1.28
C THR A 16 -12.87 7.37 0.86
N TYR A 17 -11.76 6.98 1.50
CA TYR A 17 -11.16 5.65 1.31
C TYR A 17 -10.50 5.17 2.61
N SER A 18 -11.20 4.35 3.39
CA SER A 18 -10.65 3.60 4.53
C SER A 18 -9.75 2.47 3.99
N CYS A 19 -8.55 2.82 3.53
CA CYS A 19 -7.55 1.83 3.14
C CYS A 19 -6.61 1.59 4.33
N ASP A 20 -6.70 0.41 4.94
CA ASP A 20 -5.87 0.05 6.11
C ASP A 20 -4.38 0.10 5.76
N LEU A 21 -4.00 -0.33 4.55
CA LEU A 21 -2.63 -0.19 4.05
C LEU A 21 -2.19 1.27 4.03
N CYS A 22 -3.03 2.20 3.55
CA CYS A 22 -2.69 3.63 3.54
C CYS A 22 -2.58 4.18 4.97
N ALA A 23 -3.47 3.81 5.88
CA ALA A 23 -3.44 4.22 7.28
C ALA A 23 -2.14 3.79 7.98
N LEU A 24 -1.64 2.59 7.65
CA LEU A 24 -0.39 2.07 8.18
C LEU A 24 0.84 2.74 7.56
N THR A 25 0.81 3.01 6.25
CA THR A 25 2.01 3.40 5.48
C THR A 25 2.17 4.90 5.28
N HIS A 26 1.11 5.71 5.41
CA HIS A 26 1.16 7.16 5.18
C HIS A 26 0.95 7.95 6.49
N GLY A 27 1.54 9.14 6.54
CA GLY A 27 1.36 10.14 7.58
C GLY A 27 1.03 11.51 6.98
N THR A 28 1.17 12.57 7.78
CA THR A 28 0.81 13.95 7.41
C THR A 28 1.51 14.47 6.15
N PHE A 29 2.72 13.98 5.86
CA PHE A 29 3.55 14.43 4.74
C PHE A 29 3.72 13.37 3.64
N GLY A 30 2.89 12.31 3.63
CA GLY A 30 2.96 11.21 2.66
C GLY A 30 3.49 9.91 3.26
N ALA A 31 4.09 9.03 2.44
CA ALA A 31 4.59 7.73 2.89
C ALA A 31 5.63 7.87 4.02
N LYS A 32 5.48 7.06 5.08
CA LYS A 32 6.40 6.99 6.22
C LYS A 32 7.80 6.59 5.73
N LYS A 33 8.84 7.15 6.34
CA LYS A 33 10.24 6.94 5.94
C LYS A 33 10.63 5.47 6.04
N GLU A 34 10.13 4.78 7.05
CA GLU A 34 10.34 3.36 7.32
C GLU A 34 9.73 2.50 6.23
N TRP A 35 8.51 2.83 5.79
CA TRP A 35 7.85 2.15 4.68
C TRP A 35 8.63 2.33 3.38
N LYS A 36 9.02 3.57 3.07
CA LYS A 36 9.83 3.86 1.89
C LYS A 36 11.16 3.10 1.89
N LYS A 37 11.88 3.10 3.02
CA LYS A 37 13.12 2.33 3.16
C LYS A 37 12.90 0.83 2.94
N PHE A 38 11.78 0.30 3.44
CA PHE A 38 11.41 -1.10 3.25
C PHE A 38 11.12 -1.44 1.79
N THR A 39 10.32 -0.62 1.11
CA THR A 39 10.00 -0.84 -0.32
C THR A 39 11.22 -0.62 -1.21
N ASP A 40 12.07 0.35 -0.89
CA ASP A 40 13.28 0.61 -1.68
C ASP A 40 14.30 -0.55 -1.58
N ARG A 41 14.35 -1.26 -0.43
CA ARG A 41 15.26 -2.41 -0.24
C ARG A 41 14.72 -3.73 -0.79
N ASN A 42 13.41 -3.98 -0.66
CA ASN A 42 12.79 -5.29 -0.94
C ASN A 42 11.86 -5.28 -2.15
N GLY A 43 11.60 -4.10 -2.72
CA GLY A 43 10.54 -3.85 -3.68
C GLY A 43 11.00 -3.05 -4.88
N SER A 44 12.21 -3.33 -5.39
CA SER A 44 12.71 -2.73 -6.64
C SER A 44 11.71 -2.87 -7.82
N ASP A 45 10.84 -3.89 -7.76
CA ASP A 45 9.74 -4.14 -8.70
C ASP A 45 8.33 -3.99 -8.06
N ALA A 46 8.22 -3.42 -6.87
CA ALA A 46 6.94 -3.27 -6.19
C ALA A 46 6.07 -2.23 -6.90
N VAL A 47 4.86 -2.64 -7.31
CA VAL A 47 3.87 -1.78 -7.94
C VAL A 47 2.68 -1.59 -7.01
N PHE A 48 2.23 -0.34 -6.88
CA PHE A 48 1.10 0.03 -6.03
C PHE A 48 -0.10 0.42 -6.89
N TYR A 49 -1.23 -0.24 -6.66
CA TYR A 49 -2.50 0.09 -7.31
C TYR A 49 -3.51 0.61 -6.29
N HIS A 50 -4.18 1.71 -6.61
CA HIS A 50 -5.39 2.11 -5.91
C HIS A 50 -6.59 1.32 -6.47
N LYS A 51 -7.67 1.23 -5.69
CA LYS A 51 -8.90 0.50 -6.08
C LYS A 51 -9.40 0.84 -7.49
N ASN A 52 -9.37 2.12 -7.86
CA ASN A 52 -9.87 2.59 -9.16
C ASN A 52 -8.91 2.28 -10.32
N ASP A 53 -7.62 2.09 -10.03
CA ASP A 53 -6.55 1.86 -10.99
C ASP A 53 -6.16 0.37 -11.06
N LEU A 54 -6.89 -0.51 -10.36
CA LEU A 54 -6.55 -1.92 -10.23
C LEU A 54 -6.79 -2.66 -11.57
N PRO A 55 -5.77 -3.32 -12.13
CA PRO A 55 -5.92 -4.13 -13.34
C PRO A 55 -6.95 -5.25 -13.15
N GLU A 56 -7.64 -5.61 -14.23
CA GLU A 56 -8.69 -6.63 -14.21
C GLU A 56 -8.23 -7.96 -13.62
N ALA A 57 -7.00 -8.35 -13.93
CA ALA A 57 -6.36 -9.55 -13.42
C ALA A 57 -6.34 -9.63 -11.89
N TYR A 58 -6.38 -8.50 -11.17
CA TYR A 58 -6.29 -8.45 -9.71
C TYR A 58 -7.61 -8.07 -9.02
N ARG A 59 -8.67 -7.73 -9.78
CA ARG A 59 -9.96 -7.27 -9.21
C ARG A 59 -10.70 -8.32 -8.38
N HIS A 60 -10.32 -9.59 -8.51
CA HIS A 60 -10.89 -10.69 -7.75
C HIS A 60 -10.34 -10.80 -6.33
N HIS A 61 -9.28 -10.06 -5.98
CA HIS A 61 -8.76 -10.01 -4.63
C HIS A 61 -9.51 -8.99 -3.77
N GLU A 62 -9.73 -9.34 -2.52
CA GLU A 62 -10.21 -8.40 -1.52
C GLU A 62 -9.11 -7.39 -1.17
N LEU A 63 -9.49 -6.11 -1.10
CA LEU A 63 -8.56 -5.01 -0.82
C LEU A 63 -8.73 -4.52 0.63
N PRO A 64 -7.64 -4.05 1.27
CA PRO A 64 -6.27 -4.04 0.75
C PRO A 64 -5.63 -5.45 0.74
N THR A 65 -4.77 -5.73 -0.24
CA THR A 65 -3.94 -6.95 -0.26
C THR A 65 -2.52 -6.64 -0.74
N ILE A 66 -1.55 -7.45 -0.31
CA ILE A 66 -0.17 -7.44 -0.80
C ILE A 66 0.10 -8.79 -1.45
N LEU A 67 0.56 -8.74 -2.71
CA LEU A 67 0.98 -9.92 -3.47
C LEU A 67 2.49 -9.91 -3.64
N GLY A 68 3.10 -11.08 -3.74
CA GLY A 68 4.52 -11.21 -4.04
C GLY A 68 4.92 -12.60 -4.52
N GLY A 69 6.17 -12.73 -4.95
CA GLY A 69 6.71 -13.96 -5.53
C GLY A 69 6.36 -14.16 -7.01
N SER A 70 6.87 -15.26 -7.57
CA SER A 70 6.58 -15.72 -8.94
C SER A 70 6.33 -17.24 -8.91
N PRO A 71 5.07 -17.70 -9.06
CA PRO A 71 3.86 -16.93 -9.34
C PRO A 71 3.43 -16.04 -8.16
N ALA A 72 2.66 -14.99 -8.45
CA ALA A 72 2.17 -14.07 -7.43
C ALA A 72 1.24 -14.78 -6.45
N THR A 73 1.58 -14.74 -5.16
CA THR A 73 0.78 -15.27 -4.05
C THR A 73 0.40 -14.14 -3.10
N VAL A 74 -0.68 -14.34 -2.34
CA VAL A 74 -1.10 -13.40 -1.30
C VAL A 74 -0.11 -13.50 -0.14
N LEU A 75 0.61 -12.41 0.14
CA LEU A 75 1.47 -12.29 1.33
C LEU A 75 0.70 -11.70 2.50
N VAL A 76 -0.24 -10.78 2.23
CA VAL A 76 -1.12 -10.19 3.24
C VAL A 76 -2.52 -10.01 2.64
N SER A 77 -3.50 -10.65 3.23
CA SER A 77 -4.92 -10.54 2.86
C SER A 77 -5.63 -9.38 3.56
N ALA A 78 -6.80 -8.99 3.04
CA ALA A 78 -7.64 -7.97 3.66
C ALA A 78 -8.06 -8.32 5.10
N GLU A 79 -8.28 -9.60 5.39
CA GLU A 79 -8.58 -10.07 6.75
C GLU A 79 -7.38 -9.89 7.68
N GLU A 80 -6.17 -10.19 7.23
CA GLU A 80 -4.97 -10.00 8.03
C GLU A 80 -4.74 -8.52 8.36
N PHE A 81 -5.03 -7.61 7.44
CA PHE A 81 -4.94 -6.17 7.68
C PHE A 81 -5.78 -5.70 8.88
N LYS A 82 -6.92 -6.34 9.17
CA LYS A 82 -7.74 -6.01 10.35
C LYS A 82 -7.02 -6.27 11.67
N SER A 83 -6.05 -7.19 11.67
CA SER A 83 -5.24 -7.54 12.85
C SER A 83 -3.94 -6.72 12.95
N ILE A 84 -3.53 -6.07 11.87
CA ILE A 84 -2.28 -5.31 11.80
C ILE A 84 -2.53 -3.89 12.31
N THR A 85 -1.88 -3.55 13.41
CA THR A 85 -2.10 -2.27 14.09
C THR A 85 -0.98 -1.27 13.90
N SER A 86 0.16 -1.70 13.33
CA SER A 86 1.33 -0.86 13.14
C SER A 86 2.09 -1.19 11.86
N LEU A 87 2.83 -0.19 11.36
CA LEU A 87 3.69 -0.35 10.19
C LEU A 87 4.79 -1.39 10.43
N SER A 88 5.35 -1.46 11.64
CA SER A 88 6.39 -2.44 11.98
C SER A 88 5.86 -3.86 11.88
N GLN A 89 4.65 -4.13 12.40
CA GLN A 89 4.00 -5.44 12.26
C GLN A 89 3.77 -5.80 10.79
N LEU A 90 3.31 -4.85 9.97
CA LEU A 90 3.14 -5.07 8.53
C LEU A 90 4.46 -5.50 7.87
N ILE A 91 5.54 -4.75 8.13
CA ILE A 91 6.87 -5.04 7.57
C ILE A 91 7.34 -6.44 8.01
N GLU A 92 7.24 -6.77 9.30
CA GLU A 92 7.65 -8.08 9.81
C GLU A 92 6.91 -9.25 9.15
N ILE A 93 5.60 -9.10 8.90
CA ILE A 93 4.81 -10.12 8.21
C ILE A 93 5.32 -10.30 6.78
N ILE A 94 5.48 -9.20 6.03
CA ILE A 94 5.94 -9.27 4.64
C ILE A 94 7.34 -9.90 4.57
N GLU A 95 8.25 -9.54 5.48
CA GLU A 95 9.60 -10.12 5.52
C GLU A 95 9.60 -11.62 5.79
N LYS A 96 8.72 -12.11 6.66
CA LYS A 96 8.57 -13.56 6.89
C LYS A 96 8.11 -14.31 5.65
N HIS A 97 7.34 -13.67 4.77
CA HIS A 97 6.90 -14.28 3.51
C HIS A 97 7.94 -14.19 2.39
N LEU A 98 8.91 -13.27 2.49
CA LEU A 98 9.98 -13.09 1.52
C LEU A 98 11.26 -13.87 1.86
N ALA A 99 11.40 -14.35 3.10
CA ALA A 99 12.51 -15.19 3.58
C ALA A 99 12.37 -16.64 3.13
#